data_AF-A0A3C0GRB3-F1
#
_entry.id   AF-A0A3C0GRB3-F1
#
_cell.length_a   1.000
_cell.length_b   1.000
_cell.length_c   1.000
_cell.angle_alpha   90.00
_cell.angle_beta   90.00
_cell.angle_gamma   90.00
#
_symmetry.space_group_name_H-M   'P 1'
#
loop_
_entity.id
_entity.type
_entity.pdbx_description
1 polymer ?
#
loop_
_entity_poly.entity_id
_entity_poly.type
_entity_poly.pdbx_seq_one_letter_code
_entity_poly.pdbx_strand_id
1 'polypeptide(L)'
;AATRQHTPKVAFVAPAQDYVSSSGKQIPAGSIDLHARALSMGKLHHAMMGTAAVAIGTAAAIPGTLVNLAAGGGERDAVTFGHPSGTLRVGAEARLVDGQWTVTKAIMSRSARVLMEGAVRVPADTL
;
A
#
# COMPACT_ATOMS: atom_id res chain seq x y z
N ALA A 1 -7.15 21.88 1.98
CA ALA A 1 -7.56 20.47 2.19
C ALA A 1 -8.87 20.15 1.50
N ALA A 2 -9.95 20.91 1.74
CA ALA A 2 -11.30 20.63 1.20
C ALA A 2 -11.38 20.44 -0.33
N THR A 3 -10.58 21.19 -1.10
CA THR A 3 -10.55 21.14 -2.59
C THR A 3 -9.51 20.17 -3.17
N ARG A 4 -8.65 19.56 -2.34
CA ARG A 4 -7.56 18.68 -2.78
C ARG A 4 -7.73 17.27 -2.20
N GLN A 5 -8.70 16.55 -2.73
CA GLN A 5 -9.12 15.22 -2.24
C GLN A 5 -8.16 14.08 -2.61
N HIS A 6 -7.33 14.25 -3.63
CA HIS A 6 -6.48 13.17 -4.14
C HIS A 6 -5.18 12.99 -3.35
N THR A 7 -4.56 14.07 -2.84
CA THR A 7 -3.27 14.03 -2.15
C THR A 7 -3.16 15.07 -1.02
N PRO A 8 -2.50 14.75 0.10
CA PRO A 8 -1.88 13.45 0.43
C PRO A 8 -2.92 12.35 0.71
N LYS A 9 -2.49 11.09 0.64
CA LYS A 9 -3.29 9.96 1.16
C LYS A 9 -3.11 9.87 2.67
N VAL A 10 -4.12 9.34 3.34
CA VAL A 10 -4.06 9.06 4.78
C VAL A 10 -4.19 7.55 4.96
N ALA A 11 -3.28 6.97 5.74
CA ALA A 11 -3.32 5.58 6.14
C ALA A 11 -3.03 5.45 7.63
N PHE A 12 -3.64 4.45 8.26
CA PHE A 12 -3.36 4.05 9.63
C PHE A 12 -2.80 2.61 9.62
N VAL A 13 -1.87 2.36 10.54
CA VAL A 13 -1.13 1.11 10.65
C VAL A 13 -1.21 0.56 12.07
N ALA A 14 -1.06 -0.76 12.20
CA ALA A 14 -1.01 -1.45 13.49
C ALA A 14 -0.11 -2.70 13.37
N PRO A 15 0.42 -3.23 14.49
CA PRO A 15 1.10 -4.52 14.50
C PRO A 15 0.24 -5.65 13.96
N ALA A 16 0.88 -6.72 13.50
CA ALA A 16 0.21 -7.91 12.99
C ALA A 16 -0.81 -8.48 13.99
N GLN A 17 -2.02 -8.77 13.49
CA GLN A 17 -3.11 -9.40 14.25
C GLN A 17 -4.00 -10.20 13.30
N ASP A 18 -4.59 -11.28 13.79
CA ASP A 18 -5.59 -12.06 13.04
C ASP A 18 -6.75 -11.17 12.57
N TYR A 19 -7.24 -11.41 11.35
CA TYR A 19 -8.46 -10.78 10.86
C TYR A 19 -9.15 -11.59 9.75
N VAL A 20 -10.44 -11.32 9.56
CA VAL A 20 -11.22 -11.83 8.42
C VAL A 20 -11.19 -10.78 7.31
N SER A 21 -10.72 -11.17 6.13
CA SER A 21 -10.74 -10.30 4.95
C SER A 21 -12.15 -10.11 4.40
N SER A 22 -12.33 -9.12 3.51
CA SER A 22 -13.63 -8.84 2.87
C SER A 22 -14.21 -10.00 2.05
N SER A 23 -13.41 -11.01 1.70
CA SER A 23 -13.87 -12.24 1.03
C SER A 23 -14.23 -13.38 1.98
N GLY A 24 -14.15 -13.16 3.30
CA GLY A 24 -14.36 -14.18 4.32
C GLY A 24 -13.12 -15.03 4.63
N LYS A 25 -12.00 -14.83 3.91
CA LYS A 25 -10.75 -15.55 4.18
C LYS A 25 -10.13 -15.09 5.50
N GLN A 26 -9.80 -16.05 6.36
CA GLN A 26 -9.01 -15.85 7.58
C GLN A 26 -7.56 -15.51 7.23
N ILE A 27 -7.02 -14.46 7.82
CA ILE A 27 -5.63 -14.03 7.66
C ILE A 27 -4.99 -14.05 9.05
N PRO A 28 -4.11 -15.03 9.34
CA PRO A 28 -3.43 -15.12 10.63
C PRO A 28 -2.36 -14.04 10.75
N ALA A 29 -2.12 -13.57 11.97
CA ALA A 29 -1.10 -12.58 12.30
C ALA A 29 0.28 -12.99 11.74
N GLY A 30 0.65 -14.27 11.87
CA GLY A 30 1.92 -14.80 11.36
C GLY A 30 2.09 -14.78 9.84
N SER A 31 1.06 -14.40 9.07
CA SER A 31 1.14 -14.25 7.60
C SER A 31 1.33 -12.81 7.13
N ILE A 32 1.37 -11.85 8.05
CA ILE A 32 1.58 -10.43 7.78
C ILE A 32 2.61 -9.85 8.75
N ASP A 33 3.33 -8.82 8.33
CA ASP A 33 4.22 -8.04 9.18
C ASP A 33 3.45 -6.93 9.92
N LEU A 34 2.42 -6.38 9.29
CA LEU A 34 1.62 -5.27 9.83
C LEU A 34 0.24 -5.19 9.17
N HIS A 35 -0.67 -4.46 9.81
CA HIS A 35 -1.89 -3.96 9.17
C HIS A 35 -1.64 -2.59 8.53
N ALA A 36 -2.24 -2.38 7.36
CA ALA A 36 -2.38 -1.07 6.75
C ALA A 36 -3.80 -0.85 6.21
N ARG A 37 -4.37 0.31 6.48
CA ARG A 37 -5.69 0.73 5.99
C ARG A 37 -5.57 2.15 5.49
N ALA A 38 -5.96 2.39 4.24
CA ALA A 38 -5.80 3.69 3.60
C ALA A 38 -7.13 4.23 3.07
N LEU A 39 -7.26 5.55 3.09
CA LEU A 39 -8.41 6.24 2.50
C LEU A 39 -8.06 6.76 1.10
N SER A 40 -9.03 6.69 0.20
CA SER A 40 -8.97 7.35 -1.10
C SER A 40 -10.34 7.94 -1.42
N MET A 41 -10.39 9.21 -1.83
CA MET A 41 -11.63 9.92 -2.17
C MET A 41 -12.67 9.85 -1.03
N GLY A 42 -12.21 10.08 0.21
CA GLY A 42 -13.06 10.12 1.40
C GLY A 42 -13.58 8.76 1.89
N LYS A 43 -13.19 7.64 1.27
CA LYS A 43 -13.63 6.29 1.66
C LYS A 43 -12.46 5.38 1.98
N LEU A 44 -12.69 4.40 2.86
CA LEU A 44 -11.75 3.31 3.09
C LEU A 44 -11.57 2.52 1.78
N HIS A 45 -10.32 2.36 1.36
CA HIS A 45 -10.02 1.62 0.15
C HIS A 45 -10.17 0.11 0.40
N HIS A 46 -10.84 -0.61 -0.52
CA HIS A 46 -11.16 -2.04 -0.33
C HIS A 46 -9.90 -2.93 -0.22
N ALA A 47 -8.85 -2.62 -0.98
CA ALA A 47 -7.53 -3.26 -0.90
C ALA A 47 -6.45 -2.24 -0.53
N MET A 48 -5.53 -1.93 -1.45
CA MET A 48 -4.56 -0.84 -1.29
C MET A 48 -4.21 -0.21 -2.65
N MET A 49 -4.08 1.12 -2.69
CA MET A 49 -3.63 1.84 -3.88
C MET A 49 -2.16 1.51 -4.19
N GLY A 50 -1.80 1.33 -5.47
CA GLY A 50 -0.43 0.98 -5.86
C GLY A 50 0.62 1.96 -5.33
N THR A 51 0.37 3.27 -5.41
CA THR A 51 1.27 4.30 -4.88
C THR A 51 1.36 4.31 -3.35
N ALA A 52 0.27 3.99 -2.65
CA ALA A 52 0.30 3.84 -1.19
C ALA A 52 1.05 2.58 -0.77
N ALA A 53 0.98 1.50 -1.56
CA ALA A 53 1.78 0.31 -1.34
C ALA A 53 3.29 0.59 -1.47
N VAL A 54 3.69 1.41 -2.46
CA VAL A 54 5.08 1.92 -2.53
C VAL A 54 5.44 2.71 -1.28
N ALA A 55 4.59 3.65 -0.85
CA ALA A 55 4.85 4.45 0.35
C ALA A 55 4.99 3.58 1.62
N ILE A 56 4.18 2.52 1.76
CA ILE A 56 4.29 1.54 2.85
C ILE A 56 5.62 0.80 2.78
N GLY A 57 6.00 0.27 1.61
CA GLY A 57 7.27 -0.44 1.43
C GLY A 57 8.46 0.46 1.76
N THR A 58 8.48 1.67 1.21
CA THR A 58 9.51 2.68 1.50
C THR A 58 9.58 3.03 2.98
N ALA A 59 8.44 3.33 3.62
CA ALA A 59 8.43 3.69 5.04
C ALA A 59 8.87 2.50 5.91
N ALA A 60 8.46 1.28 5.57
CA ALA A 60 8.89 0.07 6.27
C ALA A 60 10.41 -0.15 6.17
N ALA A 61 11.04 0.20 5.05
CA ALA A 61 12.49 0.08 4.84
C ALA A 61 13.32 1.16 5.55
N ILE A 62 12.69 2.21 6.07
CA ILE A 62 13.37 3.27 6.84
C ILE A 62 13.16 3.00 8.34
N PRO A 63 14.22 2.62 9.09
CA PRO A 63 14.12 2.38 10.52
C PRO A 63 13.55 3.59 11.27
N GLY A 64 12.58 3.34 12.16
CA GLY A 64 12.00 4.36 13.04
C GLY A 64 10.76 5.08 12.49
N THR A 65 10.33 4.84 11.25
CA THR A 65 9.00 5.31 10.82
C THR A 65 7.89 4.53 11.54
N LEU A 66 6.68 5.10 11.63
CA LEU A 66 5.54 4.39 12.23
C LEU A 66 5.21 3.07 11.51
N VAL A 67 5.42 3.00 10.20
CA VAL A 67 5.21 1.78 9.41
C VAL A 67 6.26 0.73 9.76
N ASN A 68 7.53 1.13 9.85
CA ASN A 68 8.63 0.26 10.26
C ASN A 68 8.40 -0.28 11.69
N LEU A 69 8.02 0.59 12.63
CA LEU A 69 7.73 0.20 14.01
C LEU A 69 6.54 -0.75 14.11
N ALA A 70 5.45 -0.49 13.37
CA ALA A 70 4.30 -1.39 13.30
C ALA A 70 4.68 -2.77 12.73
N ALA A 71 5.64 -2.82 11.81
CA ALA A 71 6.17 -4.08 11.27
C ALA A 71 7.12 -4.80 12.25
N GLY A 72 7.49 -4.22 13.38
CA GLY A 72 8.41 -4.79 14.36
C GLY A 72 9.80 -4.15 14.41
N GLY A 73 10.03 -3.06 13.66
CA GLY A 73 11.29 -2.31 13.65
C GLY A 73 12.39 -2.96 12.81
N GLY A 74 13.61 -2.39 12.93
CA GLY A 74 14.83 -2.87 12.29
C GLY A 74 14.94 -2.54 10.80
N GLU A 75 15.97 -3.07 10.15
CA GLU A 75 16.11 -3.00 8.70
C GLU A 75 15.17 -4.01 8.03
N ARG A 76 14.45 -3.58 6.98
CA ARG A 76 13.45 -4.38 6.28
C ARG A 76 13.43 -4.08 4.78
N ASP A 77 13.89 -5.04 3.97
CA ASP A 77 13.86 -4.88 2.51
C ASP A 77 12.49 -5.20 1.90
N ALA A 78 11.63 -5.89 2.66
CA ALA A 78 10.26 -6.18 2.27
C ALA A 78 9.34 -6.37 3.48
N VAL A 79 8.07 -6.05 3.27
CA VAL A 79 6.97 -6.34 4.21
C VAL A 79 5.76 -6.89 3.47
N THR A 80 5.04 -7.80 4.11
CA THR A 80 3.73 -8.27 3.73
C THR A 80 2.71 -7.62 4.64
N PHE A 81 1.97 -6.63 4.15
CA PHE A 81 0.94 -5.98 4.96
C PHE A 81 -0.45 -6.57 4.69
N GLY A 82 -1.26 -6.66 5.73
CA GLY A 82 -2.69 -6.95 5.63
C GLY A 82 -3.48 -5.69 5.30
N HIS A 83 -4.30 -5.73 4.24
CA HIS A 83 -5.30 -4.75 3.84
C HIS A 83 -6.71 -5.38 3.91
N PRO A 84 -7.83 -4.65 3.75
CA PRO A 84 -9.16 -5.23 4.03
C PRO A 84 -9.49 -6.47 3.21
N SER A 85 -9.09 -6.53 1.93
CA SER A 85 -9.32 -7.72 1.09
C SER A 85 -8.26 -8.84 1.15
N GLY A 86 -7.23 -8.75 2.00
CA GLY A 86 -6.15 -9.76 2.03
C GLY A 86 -4.76 -9.15 2.24
N THR A 87 -3.72 -9.79 1.69
CA THR A 87 -2.33 -9.39 1.94
C THR A 87 -1.65 -8.91 0.66
N LEU A 88 -0.64 -8.05 0.83
CA LEU A 88 0.20 -7.60 -0.28
C LEU A 88 1.65 -7.46 0.19
N ARG A 89 2.57 -8.11 -0.53
CA ARG A 89 4.02 -8.01 -0.31
C ARG A 89 4.62 -6.89 -1.15
N VAL A 90 5.33 -5.98 -0.51
CA VAL A 90 6.11 -4.89 -1.14
C VAL A 90 7.54 -4.91 -0.63
N GLY A 91 8.47 -4.57 -1.51
CA GLY A 91 9.86 -4.33 -1.16
C GLY A 91 10.26 -2.89 -1.40
N ALA A 92 11.26 -2.43 -0.67
CA ALA A 92 11.96 -1.19 -0.96
C ALA A 92 13.41 -1.29 -0.47
N GLU A 93 14.31 -0.64 -1.20
CA GLU A 93 15.70 -0.45 -0.77
C GLU A 93 15.89 1.03 -0.49
N ALA A 94 16.29 1.36 0.74
CA ALA A 94 16.54 2.73 1.18
C ALA A 94 17.94 2.82 1.80
N ARG A 95 18.68 3.87 1.44
CA ARG A 95 20.03 4.15 1.95
C ARG A 95 20.07 5.53 2.57
N LEU A 96 20.76 5.65 3.70
CA LEU A 96 21.07 6.95 4.29
C LEU A 96 22.36 7.48 3.66
N VAL A 97 22.25 8.52 2.83
CA VAL A 97 23.37 9.17 2.13
C VAL A 97 23.43 10.61 2.61
N ASP A 98 24.56 11.02 3.19
CA ASP A 98 24.77 12.38 3.71
C ASP A 98 23.66 12.86 4.65
N GLY A 99 23.15 11.95 5.50
CA GLY A 99 22.07 12.23 6.44
C GLY A 99 20.66 12.29 5.83
N GLN A 100 20.51 11.99 4.54
CA GLN A 100 19.22 11.97 3.84
C GLN A 100 18.88 10.57 3.32
N TRP A 101 17.63 10.15 3.56
CA TRP A 101 17.14 8.87 3.04
C TRP A 101 16.91 8.96 1.53
N THR A 102 17.58 8.07 0.79
CA THR A 102 17.43 7.89 -0.64
C THR A 102 16.89 6.50 -0.92
N VAL A 103 15.72 6.42 -1.56
CA VAL A 103 15.11 5.15 -1.98
C VAL A 103 15.65 4.80 -3.35
N THR A 104 16.40 3.71 -3.45
CA THR A 104 16.99 3.25 -4.71
C THR A 104 16.06 2.33 -5.50
N LYS A 105 15.07 1.71 -4.82
CA LYS A 105 14.17 0.74 -5.44
C LYS A 105 12.85 0.63 -4.67
N ALA A 106 11.77 0.39 -5.41
CA ALA A 106 10.50 -0.09 -4.89
C ALA A 106 10.03 -1.29 -5.72
N ILE A 107 9.59 -2.34 -5.06
CA ILE A 107 9.29 -3.65 -5.67
C ILE A 107 7.87 -4.05 -5.31
N MET A 108 7.08 -4.46 -6.30
CA MET A 108 5.79 -5.10 -6.10
C MET A 108 5.49 -6.11 -7.19
N SER A 109 4.74 -7.15 -6.85
CA SER A 109 4.22 -8.10 -7.84
C SER A 109 2.78 -7.75 -8.20
N ARG A 110 2.49 -7.69 -9.51
CA ARG A 110 1.15 -7.45 -10.07
C ARG A 110 0.92 -8.36 -11.26
N SER A 111 -0.34 -8.54 -11.63
CA SER A 111 -0.77 -9.21 -12.86
C SER A 111 -1.61 -8.26 -13.72
N ALA A 112 -1.64 -8.51 -15.02
CA ALA A 112 -2.46 -7.76 -15.97
C ALA A 112 -3.11 -8.73 -16.97
N ARG A 113 -4.33 -8.41 -17.43
CA ARG A 113 -5.03 -9.11 -18.50
C ARG A 113 -5.88 -8.12 -19.30
N VAL A 114 -6.03 -8.35 -20.59
CA VAL A 114 -7.02 -7.64 -21.41
C VAL A 114 -8.42 -8.13 -21.02
N LEU A 115 -9.36 -7.20 -20.87
CA LEU A 115 -10.77 -7.50 -20.60
C LEU A 115 -11.64 -7.31 -21.85
N MET A 116 -11.37 -6.25 -22.62
CA MET A 116 -12.07 -5.92 -23.86
C MET A 116 -11.10 -5.20 -24.80
N GLU A 117 -11.21 -5.50 -26.10
CA GLU A 117 -10.52 -4.80 -27.18
C GLU A 117 -11.57 -4.25 -28.14
N GLY A 118 -11.46 -2.98 -28.54
CA GLY A 118 -12.44 -2.31 -29.39
C GLY A 118 -12.40 -0.79 -29.23
N ALA A 119 -13.51 -0.13 -29.58
CA ALA A 119 -13.65 1.32 -29.49
C ALA A 119 -14.74 1.72 -28.48
N VAL A 120 -14.40 2.62 -27.56
CA VAL A 120 -15.41 3.33 -26.75
C VAL A 120 -16.08 4.40 -27.63
N ARG A 121 -17.40 4.53 -27.55
CA ARG A 121 -18.15 5.58 -28.25
C ARG A 121 -18.67 6.61 -27.26
N VAL A 122 -18.67 7.87 -27.66
CA VAL A 122 -19.19 9.02 -26.90
C VAL A 122 -20.17 9.83 -27.78
N PRO A 123 -21.10 10.60 -27.20
CA PRO A 123 -21.95 11.50 -28.00
C PRO A 123 -21.12 12.56 -28.73
N ALA A 124 -21.59 12.98 -29.91
CA ALA A 124 -20.85 13.90 -30.77
C ALA A 124 -20.73 15.34 -30.20
N ASP A 125 -21.58 15.69 -29.25
CA ASP A 125 -21.76 17.03 -28.67
C ASP A 125 -21.14 17.20 -27.27
N THR A 126 -20.40 16.20 -26.76
CA THR A 126 -19.88 16.17 -25.37
C THR A 126 -18.40 16.55 -25.23
N LEU A 127 -17.79 17.23 -26.21
CA LEU A 127 -16.38 17.68 -26.13
C LEU A 127 -16.24 19.20 -26.07
#